data_AF-A0A967MYC9-F1
#
_entry.id   AF-A0A967MYC9-F1
#
_cell.length_a   1.000
_cell.length_b   1.000
_cell.length_c   1.000
_cell.angle_alpha   90.00
_cell.angle_beta   90.00
_cell.angle_gamma   90.00
#
_symmetry.space_group_name_H-M   'P 1'
#
loop_
_entity.id
_entity.type
_entity.pdbx_description
1 polymer ?
#
loop_
_entity_poly.entity_id
_entity_poly.type
_entity_poly.pdbx_seq_one_letter_code
_entity_poly.pdbx_strand_id
1 'polypeptide(L)'
;STDQSWIWTNTLTYNDRLAEVHDITVILGTEAVEDIGREGETNRTNYFSFNPDYTNLSTGAGTPSTWSSNYENALFSIFGRVEYNYDNRYLLSGTIRRDGSS
;
A
#
# COMPACT_ATOMS: atom_id res chain seq x y z
N SER A 1 14.74 5.14 9.07
CA SER A 1 13.89 3.99 8.74
C SER A 1 14.25 3.53 7.33
N THR A 2 13.94 2.29 7.00
CA THR A 2 13.89 1.82 5.61
C THR A 2 12.47 1.37 5.36
N ASP A 3 11.81 1.95 4.38
CA ASP A 3 10.41 1.67 4.06
C ASP A 3 10.35 1.22 2.60
N GLN A 4 9.82 0.02 2.36
CA GLN A 4 9.63 -0.58 1.05
C GLN A 4 8.16 -0.94 0.89
N SER A 5 7.52 -0.34 -0.12
CA SER A 5 6.13 -0.59 -0.47
C SER A 5 6.05 -1.00 -1.93
N TRP A 6 5.25 -2.03 -2.25
CA TRP A 6 4.91 -2.34 -3.63
C TRP A 6 3.43 -2.67 -3.77
N ILE A 7 2.90 -2.34 -4.95
CA ILE A 7 1.53 -2.67 -5.38
C ILE A 7 1.65 -3.36 -6.74
N TRP A 8 1.03 -4.53 -6.86
CA TRP A 8 0.95 -5.25 -8.12
C TRP A 8 -0.50 -5.57 -8.45
N THR A 9 -0.98 -5.00 -9.56
CA THR A 9 -2.37 -5.13 -10.01
C THR A 9 -2.40 -5.80 -11.37
N ASN A 10 -3.26 -6.81 -11.51
CA ASN A 10 -3.55 -7.46 -12.78
C ASN A 10 -5.03 -7.33 -13.07
N THR A 11 -5.37 -6.94 -14.30
CA THR A 11 -6.76 -6.82 -14.72
C THR A 11 -6.98 -7.45 -16.07
N LEU A 12 -8.05 -8.21 -16.19
CA LEU A 12 -8.61 -8.67 -17.45
C LEU A 12 -9.90 -7.90 -17.71
N THR A 13 -9.96 -7.23 -18.85
CA THR A 13 -11.16 -6.49 -19.27
C THR A 13 -11.74 -7.15 -20.52
N TYR A 14 -13.05 -7.37 -20.49
CA TYR A 14 -13.85 -7.80 -21.63
C TYR A 14 -14.90 -6.73 -21.92
N ASN A 15 -15.08 -6.42 -23.19
CA ASN A 15 -16.05 -5.44 -23.67
C ASN A 15 -16.73 -6.02 -24.90
N ASP A 16 -18.04 -5.97 -24.93
CA ASP A 16 -18.82 -6.40 -26.07
C ASP A 16 -20.06 -5.54 -26.26
N ARG A 17 -20.50 -5.42 -27.52
CA ARG A 17 -21.71 -4.69 -27.90
C ARG A 17 -22.62 -5.60 -28.72
N LEU A 18 -23.74 -5.99 -28.14
CA LEU A 18 -24.71 -6.88 -28.75
C LEU A 18 -25.88 -6.08 -29.34
N ALA A 19 -26.26 -6.42 -30.58
CA ALA A 19 -27.41 -5.82 -31.29
C ALA A 19 -27.42 -4.28 -31.27
N GLU A 20 -26.24 -3.65 -31.22
CA GLU A 20 -26.03 -2.21 -31.20
C GLU A 20 -26.61 -1.44 -29.99
N VAL A 21 -27.37 -2.09 -29.12
CA VAL A 21 -28.08 -1.47 -27.98
C VAL A 21 -27.67 -2.02 -26.63
N HIS A 22 -26.89 -3.10 -26.56
CA HIS A 22 -26.43 -3.72 -25.32
C HIS A 22 -24.92 -3.60 -25.22
N ASP A 23 -24.40 -2.63 -24.46
CA ASP A 23 -22.98 -2.54 -24.17
C ASP A 23 -22.70 -3.23 -22.82
N ILE A 24 -21.86 -4.25 -22.81
CA ILE A 24 -21.45 -5.00 -21.61
C ILE A 24 -19.94 -4.85 -21.41
N THR A 25 -19.55 -4.39 -20.23
CA THR A 25 -18.16 -4.37 -19.77
C THR A 25 -18.03 -5.26 -18.55
N VAL A 26 -17.06 -6.18 -18.59
CA VAL A 26 -16.69 -7.01 -17.44
C VAL A 26 -15.21 -6.82 -17.17
N ILE A 27 -14.88 -6.53 -15.92
CA ILE A 27 -13.50 -6.40 -15.44
C ILE A 27 -13.31 -7.40 -14.31
N LEU A 28 -12.25 -8.20 -14.38
CA LEU A 28 -11.79 -9.05 -13.30
C LEU A 28 -10.37 -8.63 -12.95
N GLY A 29 -10.03 -8.59 -11.68
CA GLY A 29 -8.70 -8.21 -11.26
C GLY A 29 -8.26 -8.78 -9.93
N THR A 30 -6.94 -8.81 -9.77
CA THR A 30 -6.26 -9.13 -8.52
C THR A 30 -5.30 -8.00 -8.17
N GLU A 31 -5.10 -7.80 -6.88
CA GLU A 31 -4.23 -6.76 -6.35
C GLU A 31 -3.47 -7.31 -5.15
N ALA A 32 -2.16 -7.15 -5.15
CA ALA A 32 -1.29 -7.50 -4.05
C ALA A 32 -0.54 -6.24 -3.59
N VAL A 33 -0.52 -6.01 -2.28
CA VAL A 33 0.14 -4.89 -1.63
C VAL A 33 1.03 -5.46 -0.53
N GLU A 34 2.25 -4.97 -0.40
CA GLU A 34 3.15 -5.31 0.69
C GLU A 34 3.88 -4.04 1.13
N ASP A 35 3.88 -3.82 2.45
CA ASP A 35 4.56 -2.73 3.13
C ASP A 35 5.48 -3.31 4.19
N ILE A 36 6.79 -3.27 3.94
CA ILE A 36 7.82 -3.70 4.88
C ILE A 36 8.61 -2.47 5.32
N GLY A 37 8.75 -2.31 6.63
CA GLY A 37 9.51 -1.22 7.19
C GLY A 37 10.38 -1.63 8.37
N ARG A 38 11.47 -0.91 8.53
CA ARG A 38 12.32 -0.97 9.72
C ARG A 38 12.49 0.41 10.30
N GLU A 39 12.20 0.53 11.59
CA GLU A 39 12.44 1.73 12.36
C GLU A 39 13.42 1.47 13.50
N GLY A 40 14.07 2.55 13.93
CA GLY A 40 15.00 2.47 15.02
C GLY A 40 15.45 3.85 15.45
N GLU A 41 15.74 3.94 16.73
CA GLU A 41 16.20 5.14 17.39
C GLU A 41 17.43 4.81 18.23
N THR A 42 18.36 5.75 18.30
CA THR A 42 19.52 5.63 19.17
C THR A 42 19.73 6.96 19.86
N ASN A 43 19.77 6.91 21.18
CA ASN A 43 19.91 8.06 22.05
C ASN A 43 21.19 7.92 22.88
N ARG A 44 21.81 9.07 23.15
CA ARG A 44 23.07 9.18 23.88
C ARG A 44 22.94 10.33 24.88
N THR A 45 23.56 10.19 26.05
CA THR A 45 23.49 11.17 27.14
C THR A 45 24.89 11.59 27.60
N ASN A 46 24.99 12.45 28.62
CA ASN A 46 26.24 12.97 29.20
C ASN A 46 27.17 13.64 28.16
N TYR A 47 26.65 14.67 27.50
CA TYR A 47 27.42 15.49 26.59
C TYR A 47 28.33 16.46 27.35
N PHE A 48 29.57 16.61 26.89
CA PHE A 48 30.49 17.62 27.40
C PHE A 48 30.04 19.06 27.05
N SER A 49 29.36 19.22 25.92
CA SER A 49 28.80 20.48 25.45
C SER A 49 27.51 20.21 24.68
N PHE A 50 26.49 21.06 24.91
CA PHE A 50 25.23 21.07 24.16
C PHE A 50 25.27 22.05 22.98
N ASN A 51 26.46 22.52 22.58
CA ASN A 51 26.61 23.27 21.33
C ASN A 51 26.18 22.36 20.15
N PRO A 52 25.17 22.75 19.36
CA PRO A 52 24.65 21.94 18.26
C PRO A 52 25.71 21.58 17.19
N ASP A 53 26.80 22.34 17.08
CA ASP A 53 27.92 22.03 16.19
C ASP A 53 28.78 20.84 16.69
N TYR A 54 28.62 20.43 17.95
CA TYR A 54 29.41 19.38 18.62
C TYR A 54 28.55 18.21 19.12
N THR A 55 27.28 18.43 19.43
CA THR A 55 26.37 17.39 19.96
C THR A 55 25.91 16.46 18.85
N ASN A 56 26.39 15.21 18.86
CA ASN A 56 25.94 14.14 17.96
C ASN A 56 26.03 12.77 18.68
N LEU A 57 25.68 11.66 18.01
CA LEU A 57 25.69 10.35 18.69
C LEU A 57 27.08 9.85 19.10
N SER A 58 28.18 10.38 18.56
CA SER A 58 29.54 9.97 18.92
C SER A 58 30.14 10.78 20.08
N THR A 59 29.62 11.98 20.38
CA THR A 59 30.22 12.89 21.38
C THR A 59 29.64 12.79 22.80
N GLY A 60 28.57 12.01 23.01
CA GLY A 60 28.04 11.76 24.34
C GLY A 60 28.80 10.64 25.08
N ALA A 61 29.06 10.82 26.37
CA ALA A 61 29.79 9.87 27.21
C ALA A 61 28.87 8.87 27.95
N GLY A 62 27.56 9.08 27.92
CA GLY A 62 26.58 8.22 28.58
C GLY A 62 26.36 6.93 27.80
N THR A 63 25.88 5.90 28.51
CA THR A 63 25.53 4.60 27.91
C THR A 63 24.50 4.81 26.79
N PRO A 64 24.76 4.33 25.56
CA PRO A 64 23.78 4.40 24.48
C PRO A 64 22.52 3.62 24.85
N SER A 65 21.36 4.19 24.54
CA SER A 65 20.09 3.47 24.52
C SER A 65 19.64 3.34 23.07
N THR A 66 19.40 2.11 22.63
CA THR A 66 19.01 1.82 21.25
C THR A 66 17.78 0.94 21.27
N TRP A 67 16.85 1.25 20.37
CA TRP A 67 15.70 0.42 20.08
C TRP A 67 15.51 0.32 18.58
N SER A 68 14.98 -0.82 18.12
CA SER A 68 14.55 -0.98 16.74
C SER A 68 13.35 -1.92 16.65
N SER A 69 12.51 -1.71 15.65
CA SER A 69 11.37 -2.56 15.32
C SER A 69 11.30 -2.79 13.82
N ASN A 70 10.68 -3.90 13.43
CA ASN A 70 10.32 -4.21 12.05
C ASN A 70 8.80 -4.34 11.98
N TYR A 71 8.21 -3.90 10.88
CA TYR A 71 6.80 -4.16 10.57
C TYR A 71 6.68 -4.67 9.13
N GLU A 72 5.68 -5.51 8.91
CA GLU A 72 5.32 -6.08 7.62
C GLU A 72 3.79 -6.14 7.56
N ASN A 73 3.19 -5.55 6.53
CA ASN A 73 1.77 -5.66 6.24
C ASN A 73 1.63 -6.13 4.79
N ALA A 74 0.88 -7.20 4.57
CA ALA A 74 0.55 -7.65 3.22
C ALA A 74 -0.96 -7.78 3.05
N LEU A 75 -1.45 -7.32 1.90
CA LEU A 75 -2.84 -7.41 1.49
C LEU A 75 -2.93 -8.09 0.13
N PHE A 76 -3.82 -9.05 0.00
CA PHE A 76 -4.18 -9.64 -1.29
C PHE A 76 -5.68 -9.54 -1.51
N SER A 77 -6.06 -9.05 -2.69
CA SER A 77 -7.44 -8.74 -3.01
C SER A 77 -7.82 -9.29 -4.37
N ILE A 78 -9.06 -9.75 -4.49
CA ILE A 78 -9.68 -10.17 -5.75
C ILE A 78 -10.94 -9.34 -5.94
N PHE A 79 -11.11 -8.76 -7.12
CA PHE A 79 -12.29 -7.96 -7.44
C PHE A 79 -12.85 -8.27 -8.82
N GLY A 80 -14.14 -8.03 -8.97
CA GLY A 80 -14.84 -8.11 -10.24
C GLY A 80 -15.84 -6.96 -10.35
N ARG A 81 -15.96 -6.39 -11.54
CA ARG A 81 -16.90 -5.33 -11.89
C ARG A 81 -17.62 -5.70 -13.17
N VAL A 82 -18.93 -5.48 -13.18
CA VAL A 82 -19.77 -5.58 -14.37
C VAL A 82 -20.47 -4.26 -14.56
N GLU A 83 -20.42 -3.76 -15.79
CA GLU A 83 -21.18 -2.60 -16.23
C GLU A 83 -22.00 -2.98 -17.45
N TYR A 84 -23.25 -2.57 -17.45
CA TYR A 84 -24.18 -2.83 -18.51
C TYR A 84 -24.91 -1.54 -18.85
N ASN A 85 -24.96 -1.23 -20.14
CA ASN A 85 -25.68 -0.09 -20.68
C ASN A 85 -26.65 -0.58 -21.75
N TYR A 86 -27.92 -0.21 -21.60
CA TYR A 86 -28.96 -0.43 -22.59
C TYR A 86 -29.32 0.89 -23.28
N ASP A 87 -29.06 0.94 -24.58
CA ASP A 87 -29.42 2.01 -25.52
C ASP A 87 -29.00 3.41 -25.03
N ASN A 88 -27.85 3.50 -24.35
CA ASN A 88 -27.33 4.72 -23.75
C ASN A 88 -28.31 5.43 -22.78
N ARG A 89 -29.34 4.72 -22.32
CA ARG A 89 -30.42 5.29 -21.50
C ARG A 89 -30.49 4.65 -20.12
N TYR A 90 -30.19 3.37 -20.01
CA TYR A 90 -30.25 2.64 -18.74
C TYR A 90 -28.90 2.02 -18.43
N LEU A 91 -28.34 2.39 -17.29
CA LEU A 91 -27.05 1.90 -16.82
C LEU A 91 -27.25 1.05 -15.56
N LEU A 92 -26.59 -0.10 -15.53
CA LEU A 92 -26.49 -0.97 -14.36
C LEU A 92 -25.02 -1.26 -14.10
N SER A 93 -24.59 -1.10 -12.85
CA SER A 93 -23.22 -1.42 -12.44
C SER A 93 -23.24 -2.24 -11.16
N GLY A 94 -22.38 -3.25 -11.09
CA GLY A 94 -22.16 -4.05 -9.89
C GLY A 94 -20.67 -4.34 -9.72
N THR A 95 -20.21 -4.25 -8.47
CA THR A 95 -18.82 -4.57 -8.11
C THR A 95 -18.83 -5.49 -6.90
N ILE A 96 -17.98 -6.51 -6.92
CA ILE A 96 -17.70 -7.38 -5.79
C ILE A 96 -16.20 -7.43 -5.54
N ARG A 97 -15.80 -7.42 -4.28
CA ARG A 97 -14.40 -7.50 -3.86
C ARG A 97 -14.27 -8.38 -2.62
N ARG A 98 -13.16 -9.11 -2.57
CA ARG A 98 -12.75 -9.92 -1.43
C ARG A 98 -11.30 -9.58 -1.09
N ASP A 99 -11.09 -9.09 0.12
CA ASP A 99 -9.78 -8.70 0.65
C ASP A 99 -9.28 -9.74 1.68
N GLY A 100 -7.98 -10.00 1.67
CA GLY A 100 -7.28 -10.80 2.68
C GLY A 100 -6.07 -10.03 3.18
N SER A 101 -5.88 -10.00 4.50
CA SER A 101 -4.77 -9.34 5.17
C SER A 101 -4.01 -10.33 6.06
N SER A 102 -2.69 -10.19 6.14
CA SER A 102 -1.83 -10.92 7.09
C SER A 102 -1.45 -10.06 8.28
#